data_AF-X6L525-F1
#
_entry.id   AF-X6L525-F1
#
_cell.length_a   1.000
_cell.length_b   1.000
_cell.length_c   1.000
_cell.angle_alpha   90.00
_cell.angle_beta   90.00
_cell.angle_gamma   90.00
#
_symmetry.space_group_name_H-M   'P 1'
#
loop_
_entity.id
_entity.type
_entity.pdbx_description
1 polymer ?
#
loop_
_entity_poly.entity_id
_entity_poly.type
_entity_poly.pdbx_seq_one_letter_code
_entity_poly.pdbx_strand_id
1 'polypeptide(L)'
;MTDYTQLATITEILLETELKRVRSHRQEVAALDLSLKQMDALREAALADGETVTARQQIGADTLWQGWLVQKRVELLRHMALAKAREDESLSHARRAFSRAQAAAALIGDQQRAARAKQMKTEADRLDALGTLRRVSSGDPA
;
A
#
# COMPACT_ATOMS: atom_id res chain seq x y z
N MET A 1 26.76 6.86 15.04
CA MET A 1 26.08 5.57 15.29
C MET A 1 24.69 5.72 14.70
N THR A 2 24.40 5.03 13.60
CA THR A 2 23.13 5.20 12.86
C THR A 2 21.98 4.66 13.71
N ASP A 3 21.01 5.51 14.07
CA ASP A 3 19.85 5.10 14.85
C ASP A 3 18.82 4.44 13.92
N TYR A 4 18.94 3.11 13.76
CA TYR A 4 18.01 2.34 12.94
C TYR A 4 16.57 2.36 13.48
N THR A 5 16.37 2.71 14.75
CA THR A 5 15.04 2.85 15.37
C THR A 5 14.26 3.98 14.73
N GLN A 6 14.90 5.16 14.60
CA GLN A 6 14.29 6.31 13.92
C GLN A 6 13.98 6.01 12.45
N LEU A 7 14.90 5.31 11.76
CA LEU A 7 14.67 4.89 10.38
C LEU A 7 13.45 3.98 10.27
N ALA A 8 13.31 2.99 11.16
CA ALA A 8 12.16 2.10 11.18
C ALA A 8 10.86 2.86 11.40
N THR A 9 10.81 3.77 12.39
CA THR A 9 9.63 4.61 12.66
C THR A 9 9.24 5.44 11.44
N ILE A 10 10.20 6.11 10.79
CA ILE A 10 9.92 6.91 9.58
C ILE A 10 9.38 6.04 8.45
N THR A 11 9.98 4.86 8.22
CA THR A 11 9.53 3.96 7.16
C THR A 11 8.15 3.36 7.41
N GLU A 12 7.78 3.16 8.68
CA GLU A 12 6.46 2.69 9.07
C GLU A 12 5.39 3.77 8.84
N ILE A 13 5.66 5.02 9.24
CA ILE A 13 4.77 6.16 8.95
C ILE A 13 4.59 6.34 7.44
N LEU A 14 5.67 6.17 6.66
CA LEU A 14 5.60 6.24 5.20
C LEU A 14 4.70 5.12 4.65
N LEU A 15 4.86 3.88 5.13
CA LEU A 15 4.03 2.75 4.74
C LEU A 15 2.55 3.02 5.05
N GLU A 16 2.22 3.46 6.26
CA GLU A 16 0.84 3.80 6.63
C GLU A 16 0.23 4.87 5.71
N THR A 17 1.02 5.89 5.39
CA THR A 17 0.61 6.98 4.51
C THR A 17 0.30 6.47 3.10
N GLU A 18 1.17 5.65 2.53
CA GLU A 18 0.94 5.07 1.20
C GLU A 18 -0.25 4.09 1.19
N LEU A 19 -0.45 3.30 2.26
CA LEU A 19 -1.63 2.44 2.39
C LEU A 19 -2.93 3.24 2.52
N LYS A 20 -2.92 4.42 3.16
CA LYS A 20 -4.07 5.34 3.17
C LYS A 20 -4.36 5.86 1.76
N ARG A 21 -3.32 6.24 1.00
CA ARG A 21 -3.45 6.70 -0.39
C ARG A 21 -4.04 5.62 -1.31
N VAL A 22 -3.56 4.38 -1.21
CA VAL A 22 -4.13 3.23 -1.96
C VAL A 22 -5.62 3.05 -1.67
N ARG A 23 -6.02 3.13 -0.39
CA ARG A 23 -7.44 3.02 0.00
C ARG A 23 -8.28 4.14 -0.60
N SER A 24 -7.78 5.37 -0.60
CA SER A 24 -8.47 6.51 -1.20
C SER A 24 -8.67 6.34 -2.71
N HIS A 25 -7.65 5.92 -3.45
CA HIS A 25 -7.78 5.70 -4.89
C HIS A 25 -8.73 4.54 -5.22
N ARG A 26 -8.73 3.47 -4.42
CA ARG A 26 -9.71 2.39 -4.56
C ARG A 26 -11.15 2.85 -4.36
N GLN A 27 -11.38 3.72 -3.40
CA GLN A 27 -12.70 4.31 -3.18
C GLN A 27 -13.13 5.18 -4.37
N GLU A 28 -12.21 5.96 -4.94
CA GLU A 28 -12.45 6.75 -6.16
C GLU A 28 -12.85 5.86 -7.34
N VAL A 29 -12.10 4.78 -7.59
CA VAL A 29 -12.40 3.79 -8.64
C VAL A 29 -13.78 3.14 -8.40
N ALA A 30 -14.08 2.72 -7.17
CA ALA A 30 -15.36 2.12 -6.84
C ALA A 30 -16.54 3.09 -7.03
N ALA A 31 -16.36 4.37 -6.67
CA ALA A 31 -17.37 5.40 -6.87
C ALA A 31 -17.66 5.63 -8.36
N LEU A 32 -16.62 5.72 -9.19
CA LEU A 32 -16.77 5.88 -10.65
C LEU A 32 -17.44 4.65 -11.29
N ASP A 33 -17.16 3.44 -10.80
CA ASP A 33 -17.75 2.20 -11.30
C ASP A 33 -19.25 2.15 -11.01
N LEU A 34 -19.62 2.57 -9.79
CA LEU A 34 -21.02 2.72 -9.41
C LEU A 34 -21.73 3.76 -10.28
N SER A 35 -21.13 4.92 -10.52
CA SER A 35 -21.72 5.95 -11.39
C SER A 35 -21.92 5.45 -12.82
N LEU A 36 -20.97 4.67 -13.36
CA LEU A 36 -21.09 4.08 -14.69
C LEU A 36 -22.25 3.08 -14.75
N LYS A 37 -22.36 2.19 -13.75
CA LYS A 37 -23.47 1.23 -13.65
C LYS A 37 -24.83 1.90 -13.51
N GLN A 38 -24.91 2.98 -12.74
CA GLN A 38 -26.13 3.78 -12.62
C GLN A 38 -26.53 4.41 -13.96
N MET A 39 -25.57 4.96 -14.71
CA MET A 39 -25.82 5.49 -16.05
C MET A 39 -26.28 4.43 -17.04
N ASP A 40 -25.64 3.25 -17.03
CA ASP A 40 -26.04 2.14 -17.90
C ASP A 40 -27.45 1.64 -17.55
N ALA A 41 -27.79 1.56 -16.25
CA ALA A 41 -29.14 1.19 -15.81
C ALA A 41 -30.22 2.22 -16.21
N LEU A 42 -29.92 3.52 -16.12
CA LEU A 42 -30.83 4.58 -16.59
C LEU A 42 -31.09 4.47 -18.10
N ARG A 43 -30.07 4.11 -18.87
CA ARG A 43 -30.20 3.87 -20.31
C ARG A 43 -31.12 2.70 -20.60
N GLU A 44 -30.90 1.56 -19.93
CA GLU A 44 -31.72 0.36 -20.10
C GLU A 44 -33.19 0.63 -19.74
N ALA A 45 -33.44 1.35 -18.64
CA ALA A 45 -34.79 1.73 -18.23
C ALA A 45 -35.50 2.61 -19.27
N ALA A 46 -34.81 3.62 -19.83
CA ALA A 46 -35.39 4.49 -20.85
C ALA A 46 -35.65 3.77 -22.18
N LEU A 47 -34.79 2.83 -22.57
CA LEU A 47 -35.01 2.00 -23.76
C LEU A 47 -36.24 1.10 -23.60
N ALA A 48 -36.49 0.58 -22.41
CA ALA A 48 -37.67 -0.23 -22.11
C ALA A 48 -38.98 0.60 -22.12
N ASP A 49 -38.93 1.86 -21.69
CA ASP A 49 -40.11 2.74 -21.63
C ASP A 49 -40.50 3.33 -23.01
N GLY A 50 -39.51 3.46 -23.91
CA GLY A 50 -39.65 4.05 -25.25
C GLY A 50 -40.63 3.35 -26.19
N GLU A 51 -41.01 2.09 -25.94
CA GLU A 51 -42.00 1.34 -26.74
C GLU A 51 -43.44 1.91 -26.66
N THR A 52 -43.73 2.83 -25.73
CA THR A 52 -45.11 3.25 -25.40
C THR A 52 -45.52 4.67 -25.87
N VAL A 53 -44.60 5.52 -26.35
CA VAL A 53 -44.87 6.97 -26.58
C VAL A 53 -44.61 7.38 -28.05
N THR A 54 -45.30 8.43 -28.54
CA THR A 54 -45.44 8.83 -29.95
C THR A 54 -44.13 9.19 -30.68
N ALA A 55 -43.88 8.54 -31.81
CA ALA A 55 -42.60 8.47 -32.53
C ALA A 55 -41.95 9.79 -33.01
N ARG A 56 -42.66 10.92 -33.20
CA ARG A 56 -42.05 12.15 -33.76
C ARG A 56 -41.48 13.13 -32.72
N GLN A 57 -42.06 13.20 -31.53
CA GLN A 57 -41.54 14.05 -30.44
C GLN A 57 -40.40 13.36 -29.69
N GLN A 58 -40.38 12.03 -29.67
CA GLN A 58 -39.28 11.24 -29.13
C GLN A 58 -37.97 11.44 -29.91
N ILE A 59 -37.97 11.37 -31.25
CA ILE A 59 -36.71 11.33 -32.03
C ILE A 59 -35.79 12.52 -31.76
N GLY A 60 -36.32 13.74 -31.68
CA GLY A 60 -35.49 14.94 -31.47
C GLY A 60 -34.92 15.06 -30.05
N ALA A 61 -35.76 14.85 -29.03
CA ALA A 61 -35.36 14.90 -27.63
C ALA A 61 -34.47 13.71 -27.23
N ASP A 62 -34.77 12.52 -27.76
CA ASP A 62 -33.99 11.30 -27.56
C ASP A 62 -32.59 11.44 -28.19
N THR A 63 -32.47 11.97 -29.40
CA THR A 63 -31.13 12.13 -30.02
C THR A 63 -30.20 13.04 -29.20
N LEU A 64 -30.72 14.15 -28.64
CA LEU A 64 -29.94 15.04 -27.77
C LEU A 64 -29.58 14.37 -26.44
N TRP A 65 -30.53 13.66 -25.83
CA TRP A 65 -30.33 12.93 -24.59
C TRP A 65 -29.33 11.77 -24.75
N GLN A 66 -29.44 10.98 -25.81
CA GLN A 66 -28.48 9.91 -26.17
C GLN A 66 -27.09 10.48 -26.46
N GLY A 67 -27.00 11.61 -27.16
CA GLY A 67 -25.73 12.30 -27.42
C GLY A 67 -25.05 12.74 -26.12
N TRP A 68 -25.80 13.37 -25.21
CA TRP A 68 -25.31 13.73 -23.88
C TRP A 68 -24.86 12.51 -23.07
N LEU A 69 -25.63 11.42 -23.10
CA LEU A 69 -25.32 10.18 -22.38
C LEU A 69 -24.00 9.56 -22.86
N VAL A 70 -23.79 9.50 -24.18
CA VAL A 70 -22.54 9.00 -24.77
C VAL A 70 -21.34 9.86 -24.35
N GLN A 71 -21.47 11.18 -24.42
CA GLN A 71 -20.41 12.10 -23.99
C GLN A 71 -20.06 11.90 -22.52
N LYS A 72 -21.08 11.82 -21.66
CA LYS A 72 -20.90 11.59 -20.21
C LYS A 72 -20.27 10.24 -19.91
N ARG A 73 -20.65 9.19 -20.65
CA ARG A 73 -20.03 7.87 -20.51
C ARG A 73 -18.55 7.89 -20.89
N VAL A 74 -18.19 8.56 -21.99
CA VAL A 74 -16.79 8.71 -22.40
C VAL A 74 -15.98 9.48 -21.35
N GLU A 75 -16.57 10.54 -20.77
CA GLU A 75 -15.96 11.31 -19.69
C GLU A 75 -15.71 10.42 -18.45
N LEU A 76 -16.72 9.66 -18.00
CA LEU A 76 -16.57 8.73 -16.86
C LEU A 76 -15.54 7.64 -17.13
N LEU A 77 -15.52 7.05 -18.33
CA LEU A 77 -14.52 6.04 -18.69
C LEU A 77 -13.09 6.62 -18.69
N ARG A 78 -12.93 7.87 -19.12
CA ARG A 78 -11.64 8.57 -19.04
C ARG A 78 -11.23 8.78 -17.58
N HIS A 79 -12.14 9.26 -16.72
CA HIS A 79 -11.87 9.41 -15.30
C HIS A 79 -11.52 8.08 -14.64
N MET A 80 -12.25 7.02 -14.98
CA MET A 80 -11.99 5.66 -14.52
C MET A 80 -10.58 5.19 -14.89
N ALA A 81 -10.17 5.39 -16.15
CA ALA A 81 -8.83 5.00 -16.60
C ALA A 81 -7.74 5.76 -15.84
N LEU A 82 -7.92 7.07 -15.61
CA LEU A 82 -6.99 7.87 -14.81
C LEU A 82 -6.95 7.44 -13.34
N ALA A 83 -8.11 7.14 -12.74
CA ALA A 83 -8.20 6.67 -11.35
C ALA A 83 -7.52 5.31 -11.18
N LYS A 84 -7.68 4.38 -12.13
CA LYS A 84 -6.97 3.10 -12.14
C LYS A 84 -5.46 3.27 -12.26
N ALA A 85 -4.99 4.16 -13.15
CA ALA A 85 -3.57 4.45 -13.26
C ALA A 85 -2.98 4.98 -11.94
N ARG A 86 -3.71 5.85 -11.23
CA ARG A 86 -3.33 6.34 -9.89
C ARG A 86 -3.36 5.23 -8.84
N GLU A 87 -4.34 4.33 -8.89
CA GLU A 87 -4.37 3.16 -8.01
C GLU A 87 -3.11 2.31 -8.20
N ASP A 88 -2.76 1.96 -9.43
CA ASP A 88 -1.58 1.16 -9.76
C ASP A 88 -0.28 1.84 -9.31
N GLU A 89 -0.16 3.14 -9.56
CA GLU A 89 0.97 3.94 -9.09
C GLU A 89 1.07 3.90 -7.56
N SER A 90 -0.02 4.19 -6.85
CA SER A 90 -0.04 4.18 -5.39
C SER A 90 0.28 2.80 -4.81
N LEU A 91 -0.13 1.72 -5.47
CA LEU A 91 0.21 0.36 -5.07
C LEU A 91 1.71 0.09 -5.21
N SER A 92 2.33 0.58 -6.29
CA SER A 92 3.78 0.52 -6.48
C SER A 92 4.53 1.31 -5.39
N HIS A 93 4.03 2.48 -5.01
CA HIS A 93 4.57 3.26 -3.89
C HIS A 93 4.45 2.51 -2.56
N ALA A 94 3.27 1.95 -2.25
CA ALA A 94 3.05 1.17 -1.03
C ALA A 94 3.97 -0.06 -0.94
N ARG A 95 4.18 -0.79 -2.05
CA ARG A 95 5.12 -1.93 -2.11
C ARG A 95 6.55 -1.51 -1.81
N ARG A 96 6.99 -0.36 -2.34
CA ARG A 96 8.32 0.20 -2.06
C ARG A 96 8.45 0.63 -0.60
N ALA A 97 7.44 1.31 -0.05
CA ALA A 97 7.43 1.71 1.37
C ALA A 97 7.48 0.48 2.30
N PHE A 98 6.72 -0.57 1.98
CA PHE A 98 6.72 -1.83 2.71
C PHE A 98 8.10 -2.50 2.71
N SER A 99 8.72 -2.58 1.53
CA SER A 99 10.06 -3.16 1.40
C SER A 99 11.11 -2.39 2.22
N ARG A 100 10.99 -1.04 2.26
CA ARG A 100 11.85 -0.19 3.10
C ARG A 100 11.60 -0.41 4.59
N ALA A 101 10.35 -0.52 5.02
CA ALA A 101 10.00 -0.79 6.41
C ALA A 101 10.55 -2.16 6.87
N GLN A 102 10.42 -3.19 6.04
CA GLN A 102 11.02 -4.50 6.31
C GLN A 102 12.54 -4.43 6.42
N ALA A 103 13.20 -3.72 5.50
CA ALA A 103 14.65 -3.57 5.53
C ALA A 103 15.12 -2.84 6.81
N ALA A 104 14.42 -1.78 7.22
CA ALA A 104 14.73 -1.06 8.46
C ALA A 104 14.55 -1.95 9.70
N ALA A 105 13.48 -2.73 9.76
CA ALA A 105 13.26 -3.70 10.84
C ALA A 105 14.34 -4.79 10.88
N ALA A 106 14.79 -5.27 9.72
CA ALA A 106 15.87 -6.26 9.62
C ALA A 106 17.19 -5.71 10.17
N LEU A 107 17.54 -4.46 9.86
CA LEU A 107 18.75 -3.80 10.38
C LEU A 107 18.75 -3.69 11.91
N ILE A 108 17.61 -3.39 12.52
CA ILE A 108 17.47 -3.41 13.99
C ILE A 108 17.74 -4.82 14.53
N GLY A 109 17.17 -5.85 13.90
CA GLY A 109 17.40 -7.25 14.27
C GLY A 109 18.88 -7.64 14.18
N ASP A 110 19.56 -7.23 13.11
CA ASP A 110 21.01 -7.45 12.92
C ASP A 110 21.84 -6.76 13.99
N GLN A 111 21.53 -5.50 14.31
CA GLN A 111 22.22 -4.76 15.36
C GLN A 111 22.05 -5.43 16.73
N GLN A 112 20.84 -5.89 17.06
CA GLN A 112 20.58 -6.60 18.32
C GLN A 112 21.32 -7.94 18.38
N ARG A 113 21.36 -8.70 17.28
CA ARG A 113 22.11 -9.95 17.18
C ARG A 113 23.61 -9.72 17.36
N ALA A 114 24.16 -8.70 16.69
CA ALA A 114 25.57 -8.34 16.82
C ALA A 114 25.93 -7.89 18.26
N ALA A 115 25.06 -7.10 18.90
CA ALA A 115 25.24 -6.67 20.28
C ALA A 115 25.23 -7.86 21.26
N ARG A 116 24.28 -8.79 21.11
CA ARG A 116 24.21 -10.01 21.93
C ARG A 116 25.43 -10.92 21.72
N ALA A 117 25.85 -11.13 20.48
CA ALA A 117 27.04 -11.91 20.17
C ALA A 117 28.30 -11.30 20.81
N LYS A 118 28.43 -9.97 20.77
CA LYS A 118 29.51 -9.26 21.43
C LYS A 118 29.48 -9.44 22.96
N GLN A 119 28.30 -9.32 23.58
CA GLN A 119 28.13 -9.55 25.02
C GLN A 119 28.50 -10.98 25.43
N MET A 120 28.03 -11.98 24.68
CA MET A 120 28.36 -13.39 24.93
C MET A 120 29.87 -13.64 24.82
N LYS A 121 30.52 -13.07 23.79
CA LYS A 121 31.97 -13.17 23.64
C LYS A 121 32.71 -12.54 24.82
N THR A 122 32.33 -11.32 25.22
CA THR A 122 32.97 -10.65 26.37
C THR A 122 32.78 -11.42 27.67
N GLU A 123 31.65 -12.10 27.84
CA GLU A 123 31.40 -12.92 29.03
C GLU A 123 32.20 -14.23 29.00
N ALA A 124 32.30 -14.89 27.85
CA ALA A 124 33.17 -16.05 27.68
C ALA A 124 34.64 -15.71 27.96
N ASP A 125 35.15 -14.61 27.39
CA ASP A 125 36.52 -14.14 27.61
C ASP A 125 36.79 -13.86 29.11
N ARG A 126 35.79 -13.35 29.85
CA ARG A 126 35.89 -13.13 31.30
C ARG A 126 35.92 -14.44 32.09
N LEU A 127 35.07 -15.40 31.75
CA LEU A 127 35.04 -16.71 32.41
C LEU A 127 36.35 -17.46 32.18
N ASP A 128 36.91 -17.40 30.98
CA ASP A 128 38.21 -17.98 30.65
C ASP A 128 39.34 -17.33 31.47
N ALA A 129 39.33 -16.00 31.60
CA ALA A 129 40.29 -15.26 32.43
C ALA A 129 40.19 -15.63 33.92
N LEU A 130 38.98 -15.83 34.45
CA LEU A 130 38.80 -16.30 35.83
C LEU A 130 39.27 -17.74 36.00
N GLY A 131 39.04 -18.60 34.99
CA GLY A 131 39.51 -19.98 34.97
C GLY A 131 41.02 -20.10 35.01
N THR A 132 41.74 -19.27 34.25
CA THR A 132 43.21 -19.23 34.26
C THR A 132 43.75 -18.74 35.61
N LEU A 133 43.18 -17.66 36.17
CA LEU A 133 43.55 -17.16 37.50
C LEU A 133 43.33 -18.21 38.59
N ARG A 134 42.20 -18.93 38.56
CA ARG A 134 41.92 -20.01 39.50
C ARG A 134 42.99 -21.10 39.41
N ARG A 135 43.32 -21.57 38.20
CA ARG A 135 44.33 -22.62 37.97
C ARG A 135 45.71 -22.22 38.49
N VAL A 136 46.11 -20.97 38.25
CA VAL A 136 47.36 -20.40 38.78
C VAL A 136 47.33 -20.32 40.32
N SER A 137 46.19 -19.95 40.92
CA SER A 137 46.06 -19.84 42.37
C SER A 137 45.97 -21.18 43.11
N SER A 138 45.48 -22.24 42.45
CA SER A 138 45.33 -23.56 43.05
C SER A 138 46.59 -24.44 42.95
N GLY A 139 47.68 -23.93 42.37
CA GLY A 139 48.99 -24.57 42.43
C GLY A 139 49.09 -25.90 41.68
N ASP A 140 48.31 -26.10 40.62
CA ASP A 140 48.37 -27.32 39.81
C ASP A 140 49.20 -27.03 38.53
N PRO A 141 50.46 -27.51 38.44
CA PRO A 141 51.21 -27.45 37.20
C PRO A 141 50.66 -28.47 36.20
N ALA A 142 50.68 -28.08 34.92
CA ALA A 142 50.18 -28.84 33.77
C ALA A 142 50.65 -30.29 33.69
#